data_AF-C7XW00-F1
#
_entry.id   AF-C7XW00-F1
#
_cell.length_a   1.000
_cell.length_b   1.000
_cell.length_c   1.000
_cell.angle_alpha   90.00
_cell.angle_beta   90.00
_cell.angle_gamma   90.00
#
_symmetry.space_group_name_H-M   'P 1'
#
loop_
_entity.id
_entity.type
_entity.pdbx_description
1 polymer ?
#
loop_
_entity_poly.entity_id
_entity_poly.type
_entity_poly.pdbx_seq_one_letter_code
_entity_poly.pdbx_strand_id
1 'polypeptide(L)'
;MKMTFSHELYKMVHQRSSWVAIVALCCLMTYSATPTAYITKNLVAQGFGVGQWSIIIMIALTANFFTMELRNNTMTTLLYKSPSHSTVFLAKFFVLVIYGLLLILIGFLFALLIKIGFVGNKFAWQMMYHQHPLINDLLLNLLGVAVYLMFIIALTLLLITLFKSSALVIVVGLLIGFLGANFSGIALQAFPHFRRVIAWNPLNMINVINQLSDAGMNKITALTDTELVIGNLVYAAIFLFIGLIVFRKSDL
;
A
#
# COMPACT_ATOMS: atom_id res chain seq x y z
N MET A 1 -18.61 -15.18 8.38
CA MET A 1 -17.97 -14.06 7.66
C MET A 1 -18.56 -12.71 8.02
N LYS A 2 -19.87 -12.44 7.84
CA LYS A 2 -20.47 -11.11 8.11
C LYS A 2 -20.27 -10.59 9.53
N MET A 3 -20.55 -11.38 10.58
CA MET A 3 -20.36 -10.93 11.97
C MET A 3 -18.89 -10.67 12.31
N THR A 4 -17.98 -11.57 11.91
CA THR A 4 -16.53 -11.42 12.12
C THR A 4 -15.99 -10.16 11.45
N PHE A 5 -16.44 -9.88 10.23
CA PHE A 5 -16.03 -8.70 9.47
C PHE A 5 -16.51 -7.40 10.12
N SER A 6 -17.77 -7.33 10.56
CA SER A 6 -18.29 -6.14 11.27
C SER A 6 -17.58 -5.90 12.60
N HIS A 7 -17.23 -6.96 13.34
CA HIS A 7 -16.45 -6.83 14.58
C HIS A 7 -15.03 -6.32 14.33
N GLU A 8 -14.33 -6.82 13.31
CA GLU A 8 -12.98 -6.37 12.96
C GLU A 8 -12.98 -4.92 12.44
N LEU A 9 -13.97 -4.53 11.63
CA LEU A 9 -14.15 -3.13 11.21
C LEU A 9 -14.40 -2.20 12.40
N TYR A 10 -15.32 -2.59 13.31
CA TYR A 10 -15.64 -1.79 14.48
C TYR A 10 -14.39 -1.57 15.36
N LYS A 11 -13.62 -2.63 15.59
CA LYS A 11 -12.37 -2.59 16.35
C LYS A 11 -11.36 -1.64 15.71
N MET A 12 -11.18 -1.74 14.40
CA MET A 12 -10.29 -0.87 13.64
C MET A 12 -10.68 0.61 13.73
N VAL A 13 -11.95 0.94 13.53
CA VAL A 13 -12.43 2.34 13.54
C VAL A 13 -12.31 2.97 14.93
N HIS A 14 -12.53 2.20 16.01
CA HIS A 14 -12.48 2.72 17.38
C HIS A 14 -11.08 2.65 18.00
N GLN A 15 -10.11 2.05 17.33
CA GLN A 15 -8.74 2.00 17.82
C GLN A 15 -8.08 3.39 17.68
N ARG A 16 -7.50 3.91 18.76
CA ARG A 16 -6.80 5.21 18.77
C ARG A 16 -5.70 5.30 17.69
N SER A 17 -5.05 4.19 17.36
CA SER A 17 -4.03 4.13 16.30
C SER A 17 -4.58 4.51 14.91
N SER A 18 -5.84 4.20 14.63
CA SER A 18 -6.47 4.50 13.34
C SER A 18 -6.76 5.98 13.17
N TRP A 19 -7.09 6.69 14.24
CA TRP A 19 -7.23 8.15 14.21
C TRP A 19 -5.87 8.84 14.11
N VAL A 20 -4.87 8.33 14.83
CA VAL A 20 -3.49 8.84 14.74
C VAL A 20 -2.94 8.67 13.32
N ALA A 21 -3.25 7.57 12.64
CA ALA A 21 -2.84 7.33 11.25
C ALA A 21 -3.41 8.37 10.27
N ILE A 22 -4.69 8.75 10.40
CA ILE A 22 -5.30 9.79 9.57
C ILE A 22 -4.61 11.15 9.82
N VAL A 23 -4.40 11.50 11.09
CA VAL A 23 -3.71 12.76 11.44
C VAL A 23 -2.27 12.75 10.92
N ALA A 24 -1.55 11.64 11.08
CA ALA A 24 -0.20 11.48 10.58
C ALA A 24 -0.13 11.62 9.06
N LEU A 25 -1.08 11.04 8.32
CA LEU A 25 -1.17 11.20 6.87
C LEU A 25 -1.28 12.68 6.49
N CYS A 26 -2.21 13.42 7.10
CA CYS A 26 -2.39 14.84 6.83
C CYS A 26 -1.11 15.65 7.16
N CYS A 27 -0.47 15.38 8.30
CA CYS A 27 0.78 16.04 8.67
C CYS A 27 1.94 15.77 7.69
N LEU A 28 2.05 14.53 7.20
CA LEU A 28 3.10 14.15 6.24
C LEU A 28 2.85 14.76 4.85
N MET A 29 1.58 14.85 4.45
CA MET A 29 1.20 15.52 3.21
C MET A 29 1.47 17.03 3.27
N THR A 30 1.15 17.71 4.38
CA THR A 30 1.48 19.14 4.52
C THR A 30 2.99 19.37 4.55
N TYR A 31 3.76 18.48 5.18
CA TYR A 31 5.22 18.53 5.14
C TYR A 31 5.74 18.51 3.70
N SER A 32 5.22 17.61 2.86
CA SER A 32 5.61 17.54 1.45
C SER A 32 5.16 18.73 0.59
N ALA A 33 4.23 19.54 1.08
CA ALA A 33 3.70 20.74 0.42
C ALA A 33 4.38 22.05 0.87
N THR A 34 5.40 21.97 1.74
CA THR A 34 6.08 23.16 2.25
C THR A 34 6.82 23.93 1.14
N PRO A 35 6.92 25.27 1.22
CA PRO A 35 7.54 26.11 0.17
C PRO A 35 9.01 25.82 -0.13
N THR A 36 9.69 25.13 0.79
CA THR A 36 11.07 24.64 0.63
C THR A 36 11.17 23.47 -0.35
N ALA A 37 10.08 22.71 -0.53
CA ALA A 37 9.93 21.79 -1.64
C ALA A 37 9.44 22.61 -2.84
N TYR A 38 10.32 22.85 -3.82
CA TYR A 38 9.91 23.45 -5.10
C TYR A 38 8.65 22.74 -5.62
N ILE A 39 7.51 23.43 -5.62
CA ILE A 39 6.23 22.83 -5.99
C ILE A 39 6.30 22.52 -7.48
N THR A 40 6.45 21.22 -7.79
CA THR A 40 6.53 20.71 -9.16
C THR A 40 5.20 20.09 -9.60
N LYS A 41 5.01 19.95 -10.91
CA LYS A 41 3.87 19.23 -11.48
C LYS A 41 3.81 17.79 -10.98
N ASN A 42 4.97 17.12 -10.85
CA ASN A 42 5.08 15.76 -10.33
C ASN A 42 4.54 15.64 -8.90
N LEU A 43 4.86 16.59 -8.02
CA LEU A 43 4.36 16.59 -6.64
C LEU A 43 2.82 16.68 -6.59
N VAL A 44 2.23 17.51 -7.45
CA VAL A 44 0.77 17.63 -7.56
C VAL A 44 0.14 16.37 -8.18
N ALA A 45 0.78 15.80 -9.20
CA ALA A 45 0.35 14.55 -9.84
C ALA A 45 0.43 13.33 -8.89
N GLN A 46 1.34 13.35 -7.91
CA GLN A 46 1.41 12.32 -6.86
C GLN A 46 0.54 12.65 -5.63
N GLY A 47 -0.20 13.76 -5.66
CA GLY A 47 -1.06 14.19 -4.58
C GLY A 47 -0.31 14.53 -3.30
N PHE A 48 0.89 15.11 -3.37
CA PHE A 48 1.70 15.43 -2.19
C PHE A 48 2.08 14.16 -1.39
N GLY A 49 2.42 13.09 -2.11
CA GLY A 49 2.93 11.85 -1.52
C GLY A 49 1.86 10.96 -0.87
N VAL A 50 0.56 11.14 -1.18
CA VAL A 50 -0.52 10.29 -0.63
C VAL A 50 -0.18 8.82 -0.71
N GLY A 51 0.32 8.37 -1.87
CA GLY A 51 0.71 6.98 -2.10
C GLY A 51 1.78 6.52 -1.12
N GLN A 52 2.91 7.22 -1.11
CA GLN A 52 4.07 6.92 -0.26
C GLN A 52 3.70 6.88 1.23
N TRP A 53 3.00 7.90 1.72
CA TRP A 53 2.64 8.01 3.13
C TRP A 53 1.59 6.98 3.54
N SER A 54 0.60 6.72 2.68
CA SER A 54 -0.42 5.69 2.94
C SER A 54 0.22 4.30 3.04
N ILE A 55 1.18 3.98 2.16
CA ILE A 55 1.89 2.69 2.19
C ILE A 55 2.68 2.52 3.49
N ILE A 56 3.43 3.53 3.93
CA ILE A 56 4.19 3.50 5.20
C ILE A 56 3.23 3.22 6.37
N ILE A 57 2.14 3.99 6.44
CA ILE A 57 1.15 3.90 7.51
C ILE A 57 0.51 2.49 7.51
N MET A 58 0.17 1.96 6.34
CA MET A 58 -0.45 0.64 6.23
C MET A 58 0.47 -0.50 6.61
N ILE A 59 1.77 -0.43 6.30
CA ILE A 59 2.76 -1.41 6.79
C ILE A 59 2.77 -1.42 8.33
N ALA A 60 2.89 -0.25 8.95
CA ALA A 60 2.95 -0.11 10.40
C ALA A 60 1.65 -0.55 11.11
N LEU A 61 0.50 -0.13 10.59
CA LEU A 61 -0.80 -0.52 11.13
C LEU A 61 -1.06 -2.02 11.00
N THR A 62 -0.77 -2.60 9.84
CA THR A 62 -0.96 -4.04 9.60
C THR A 62 -0.09 -4.88 10.55
N ALA A 63 1.19 -4.51 10.69
CA ALA A 63 2.11 -5.20 11.59
C ALA A 63 1.66 -5.13 13.06
N ASN A 64 1.21 -3.95 13.51
CA ASN A 64 0.76 -3.76 14.89
C ASN A 64 -0.59 -4.41 15.18
N PHE A 65 -1.53 -4.35 14.24
CA PHE A 65 -2.86 -4.93 14.44
C PHE A 65 -2.80 -6.43 14.71
N PHE A 66 -1.93 -7.13 13.98
CA PHE A 66 -1.74 -8.57 14.17
C PHE A 66 -0.95 -8.89 15.45
N THR A 67 0.11 -8.12 15.74
CA THR A 67 0.95 -8.35 16.94
C THR A 67 0.20 -8.10 18.24
N MET A 68 -0.71 -7.12 18.28
CA MET A 68 -1.51 -6.83 19.49
C MET A 68 -2.40 -8.00 19.90
N GLU A 69 -2.85 -8.82 18.95
CA GLU A 69 -3.63 -10.03 19.24
C GLU A 69 -2.76 -11.21 19.66
N LEU A 70 -1.56 -11.31 19.07
CA LEU A 70 -0.55 -12.29 19.47
C LEU A 70 -0.06 -12.06 20.91
N ARG A 71 0.18 -10.79 21.28
CA ARG A 71 0.74 -10.41 22.59
C ARG A 71 -0.28 -10.48 23.73
N ASN A 72 -1.55 -10.23 23.45
CA ASN A 72 -2.58 -10.18 24.48
C ASN A 72 -3.27 -11.53 24.73
N ASN A 73 -2.74 -12.66 24.20
CA ASN A 73 -3.33 -14.00 24.28
C ASN A 73 -4.83 -14.04 23.91
N THR A 74 -5.33 -13.05 23.17
CA THR A 74 -6.75 -12.94 22.79
C THR A 74 -7.06 -13.73 21.53
N MET A 75 -6.02 -14.23 20.86
CA MET A 75 -6.11 -15.14 19.73
C MET A 75 -6.76 -16.47 20.11
N THR A 76 -6.38 -17.05 21.24
CA THR A 76 -6.93 -18.33 21.72
C THR A 76 -8.40 -18.23 22.12
N THR A 77 -8.83 -17.11 22.71
CA THR A 77 -10.24 -16.86 23.08
C THR A 77 -11.13 -16.52 21.88
N LEU A 78 -10.60 -15.86 20.85
CA LEU A 78 -11.31 -15.61 19.59
C LEU A 78 -11.41 -16.87 18.71
N LEU A 79 -10.36 -17.70 18.67
CA LEU A 79 -10.35 -18.96 17.92
C LEU A 79 -11.29 -20.02 18.53
N TYR A 80 -11.50 -19.99 19.85
CA TYR A 80 -12.47 -20.87 20.52
C TYR A 80 -13.94 -20.56 20.15
N LYS A 81 -14.23 -19.32 19.72
CA LYS A 81 -15.58 -18.86 19.34
C LYS A 81 -15.80 -18.69 17.83
N SER A 82 -14.75 -18.77 17.02
CA SER A 82 -14.79 -18.49 15.58
C SER A 82 -14.82 -19.80 14.77
N PRO A 83 -15.63 -19.88 13.70
CA PRO A 83 -15.83 -21.15 12.99
C PRO A 83 -14.63 -21.62 12.14
N SER A 84 -13.61 -20.78 11.85
CA SER A 84 -12.37 -21.21 11.18
C SER A 84 -11.25 -20.15 11.19
N HIS A 85 -9.99 -20.60 11.38
CA HIS A 85 -8.77 -19.77 11.31
C HIS A 85 -8.68 -18.97 9.99
N SER A 86 -9.08 -19.59 8.87
CA SER A 86 -9.05 -18.97 7.53
C SER A 86 -10.02 -17.79 7.39
N THR A 87 -11.20 -17.86 8.02
CA THR A 87 -12.20 -16.78 7.93
C THR A 87 -11.73 -15.54 8.68
N VAL A 88 -11.04 -15.71 9.81
CA VAL A 88 -10.47 -14.60 10.59
C VAL A 88 -9.36 -13.91 9.81
N PHE A 89 -8.43 -14.69 9.26
CA PHE A 89 -7.31 -14.15 8.47
C PHE A 89 -7.78 -13.34 7.24
N LEU A 90 -8.71 -13.90 6.47
CA LEU A 90 -9.28 -13.20 5.30
C LEU A 90 -10.09 -11.97 5.70
N ALA A 91 -10.87 -12.02 6.80
CA ALA A 91 -11.61 -10.87 7.28
C ALA A 91 -10.66 -9.71 7.63
N LYS A 92 -9.53 -9.99 8.28
CA LYS A 92 -8.51 -8.96 8.59
C LYS A 92 -7.93 -8.33 7.34
N PHE A 93 -7.60 -9.14 6.33
CA PHE A 93 -7.14 -8.61 5.05
C PHE A 93 -8.14 -7.60 4.45
N PHE A 94 -9.42 -7.98 4.34
CA PHE A 94 -10.44 -7.08 3.78
C PHE A 94 -10.65 -5.80 4.60
N VAL A 95 -10.65 -5.92 5.93
CA VAL A 95 -10.75 -4.76 6.84
C VAL A 95 -9.60 -3.79 6.61
N LEU A 96 -8.37 -4.29 6.52
CA LEU A 96 -7.17 -3.48 6.27
C LEU A 96 -7.21 -2.85 4.87
N VAL A 97 -7.64 -3.57 3.85
CA VAL A 97 -7.80 -3.02 2.48
C VAL A 97 -8.83 -1.88 2.47
N ILE A 98 -9.98 -2.05 3.11
CA ILE A 98 -11.00 -1.00 3.20
C ILE A 98 -10.47 0.23 3.94
N TYR A 99 -9.76 0.02 5.04
CA TYR A 99 -9.14 1.12 5.77
C TYR A 99 -8.06 1.83 4.95
N GLY A 100 -7.24 1.10 4.19
CA GLY A 100 -6.28 1.67 3.26
C GLY A 100 -6.93 2.47 2.13
N LEU A 101 -8.05 1.99 1.57
CA LEU A 101 -8.84 2.75 0.60
C LEU A 101 -9.44 4.02 1.20
N LEU A 102 -9.88 3.98 2.46
CA LEU A 102 -10.32 5.17 3.19
C LEU A 102 -9.18 6.18 3.37
N LEU A 103 -7.95 5.74 3.69
CA LEU A 103 -6.79 6.62 3.75
C LEU A 103 -6.49 7.28 2.40
N ILE A 104 -6.55 6.52 1.30
CA ILE A 104 -6.38 7.05 -0.05
C ILE A 104 -7.45 8.09 -0.36
N LEU A 105 -8.72 7.82 -0.01
CA LEU A 105 -9.83 8.76 -0.23
C LEU A 105 -9.66 10.06 0.57
N ILE A 106 -9.31 9.96 1.86
CA ILE A 106 -9.04 11.11 2.72
C ILE A 106 -7.83 11.88 2.18
N GLY A 107 -6.77 11.18 1.80
CA GLY A 107 -5.58 11.78 1.19
C GLY A 107 -5.91 12.51 -0.11
N PHE A 108 -6.75 11.95 -0.97
CA PHE A 108 -7.21 12.62 -2.20
C PHE A 108 -7.94 13.94 -1.88
N LEU A 109 -8.92 13.91 -0.98
CA LEU A 109 -9.65 15.11 -0.56
C LEU A 109 -8.71 16.16 0.04
N PHE A 110 -7.75 15.72 0.84
CA PHE A 110 -6.76 16.60 1.45
C PHE A 110 -5.76 17.17 0.43
N ALA A 111 -5.37 16.40 -0.59
CA ALA A 111 -4.53 16.89 -1.68
C ALA A 111 -5.21 18.02 -2.47
N LEU A 112 -6.54 17.95 -2.65
CA LEU A 112 -7.31 19.06 -3.25
C LEU A 112 -7.24 20.31 -2.37
N LEU A 113 -7.39 20.17 -1.05
CA LEU A 113 -7.28 21.27 -0.09
C LEU A 113 -5.88 21.90 -0.09
N ILE A 114 -4.82 21.09 -0.07
CA ILE A 114 -3.44 21.57 -0.15
C ILE A 114 -3.22 22.33 -1.46
N LYS A 115 -3.71 21.81 -2.59
CA LYS A 115 -3.56 22.51 -3.86
C LYS A 115 -4.22 23.89 -3.82
N ILE A 116 -5.45 23.98 -3.32
CA ILE A 116 -6.17 25.26 -3.20
C ILE A 116 -5.41 26.23 -2.28
N GLY A 117 -4.92 25.76 -1.13
CA GLY A 117 -4.26 26.60 -0.13
C GLY A 117 -2.83 27.03 -0.46
N PHE A 118 -1.98 26.09 -0.91
CA PHE A 118 -0.52 26.30 -1.05
C PHE A 118 -0.06 26.50 -2.51
N VAL A 119 -0.71 25.84 -3.48
CA VAL A 119 -0.31 25.90 -4.89
C VAL A 119 -1.06 27.02 -5.64
N GLY A 120 -2.32 27.24 -5.28
CA GLY A 120 -3.20 28.19 -5.94
C GLY A 120 -3.32 27.91 -7.44
N ASN A 121 -3.23 28.98 -8.24
CA ASN A 121 -3.38 28.92 -9.70
C ASN A 121 -2.10 28.60 -10.47
N LYS A 122 -0.98 28.25 -9.81
CA LYS A 122 0.29 27.96 -10.50
C LYS A 122 0.19 26.79 -11.50
N PHE A 123 -0.65 25.80 -11.21
CA PHE A 123 -0.88 24.63 -12.07
C PHE A 123 -2.39 24.36 -12.26
N ALA A 124 -2.88 24.59 -13.48
CA ALA A 124 -4.24 24.23 -13.85
C ALA A 124 -4.43 22.70 -13.84
N TRP A 125 -5.60 22.21 -13.40
CA TRP A 125 -5.90 20.77 -13.42
C TRP A 125 -5.95 20.16 -14.82
N GLN A 126 -6.29 20.98 -15.82
CA GLN A 126 -6.34 20.60 -17.23
C GLN A 126 -4.98 20.73 -17.94
N MET A 127 -3.93 21.16 -17.24
CA MET A 127 -2.60 21.22 -17.83
C MET A 127 -2.13 19.80 -18.13
N MET A 128 -1.64 19.59 -19.35
CA MET A 128 -1.06 18.30 -19.75
C MET A 128 0.24 18.06 -18.97
N TYR A 129 0.30 16.91 -18.34
CA TYR A 129 1.48 16.33 -17.71
C TYR A 129 1.58 14.88 -18.20
N HIS A 130 2.76 14.47 -18.65
CA HIS A 130 2.94 13.23 -19.45
C HIS A 130 1.97 13.14 -20.64
N GLN A 131 0.94 12.29 -20.57
CA GLN A 131 -0.06 12.07 -21.62
C GLN A 131 -1.49 12.47 -21.22
N HIS A 132 -1.69 12.93 -19.98
CA HIS A 132 -3.02 13.21 -19.46
C HIS A 132 -3.09 14.57 -18.75
N PRO A 133 -4.32 15.08 -18.50
CA PRO A 133 -4.51 16.18 -17.57
C PRO A 133 -3.96 15.83 -16.18
N LEU A 134 -3.43 16.82 -15.48
CA LEU A 134 -2.85 16.64 -14.13
C LEU A 134 -3.79 15.96 -13.13
N ILE A 135 -5.11 16.16 -13.26
CA ILE A 135 -6.10 15.48 -12.42
C ILE A 135 -6.24 14.00 -12.76
N ASN A 136 -6.11 13.63 -14.03
CA ASN A 136 -6.14 12.24 -14.48
C ASN A 136 -4.89 11.51 -14.01
N ASP A 137 -3.71 12.14 -14.11
CA ASP A 137 -2.47 11.57 -13.58
C ASP A 137 -2.57 11.31 -12.07
N LEU A 138 -3.16 12.25 -11.32
CA LEU A 138 -3.44 12.05 -9.90
C LEU A 138 -4.33 10.83 -9.66
N LEU A 139 -5.45 10.71 -10.38
CA LEU A 139 -6.35 9.58 -10.24
C LEU A 139 -5.68 8.25 -10.62
N LEU A 140 -4.91 8.22 -11.71
CA LEU A 140 -4.17 7.03 -12.17
C LEU A 140 -3.11 6.61 -11.15
N ASN A 141 -2.37 7.57 -10.58
CA ASN A 141 -1.44 7.28 -9.48
C ASN A 141 -2.17 6.69 -8.28
N LEU A 142 -3.30 7.28 -7.85
CA LEU A 142 -4.07 6.76 -6.71
C LEU A 142 -4.66 5.37 -6.98
N LEU A 143 -5.03 5.07 -8.23
CA LEU A 143 -5.42 3.72 -8.64
C LEU A 143 -4.25 2.74 -8.53
N GLY A 144 -3.05 3.14 -9.00
CA GLY A 144 -1.82 2.37 -8.81
C GLY A 144 -1.51 2.11 -7.34
N VAL A 145 -1.65 3.13 -6.49
CA VAL A 145 -1.52 2.99 -5.03
C VAL A 145 -2.54 2.01 -4.48
N ALA A 146 -3.82 2.07 -4.89
CA ALA A 146 -4.85 1.16 -4.41
C ALA A 146 -4.56 -0.31 -4.75
N VAL A 147 -4.06 -0.58 -5.97
CA VAL A 147 -3.62 -1.92 -6.39
C VAL A 147 -2.43 -2.39 -5.56
N TYR A 148 -1.40 -1.54 -5.43
CA TYR A 148 -0.21 -1.87 -4.65
C TYR A 148 -0.50 -2.03 -3.15
N LEU A 149 -1.51 -1.33 -2.64
CA LEU A 149 -1.93 -1.41 -1.25
C LEU A 149 -2.43 -2.83 -0.90
N MET A 150 -3.13 -3.51 -1.82
CA MET A 150 -3.51 -4.91 -1.63
C MET A 150 -2.28 -5.82 -1.55
N PHE A 151 -1.30 -5.60 -2.42
CA PHE A 151 -0.03 -6.34 -2.45
C PHE A 151 0.75 -6.16 -1.14
N ILE A 152 0.96 -4.92 -0.68
CA ILE A 152 1.78 -4.66 0.50
C ILE A 152 1.12 -5.12 1.79
N ILE A 153 -0.22 -5.04 1.90
CA ILE A 153 -0.95 -5.58 3.06
C ILE A 153 -0.81 -7.10 3.10
N ALA A 154 -1.01 -7.78 1.97
CA ALA A 154 -0.85 -9.22 1.87
C ALA A 154 0.58 -9.67 2.24
N LEU A 155 1.59 -8.97 1.73
CA LEU A 155 2.99 -9.19 2.08
C LEU A 155 3.22 -8.97 3.59
N THR A 156 2.74 -7.86 4.15
CA THR A 156 2.94 -7.54 5.57
C THR A 156 2.28 -8.58 6.48
N LEU A 157 1.09 -9.08 6.11
CA LEU A 157 0.41 -10.18 6.80
C LEU A 157 1.22 -11.47 6.75
N LEU A 158 1.79 -11.82 5.59
CA LEU A 158 2.71 -12.97 5.48
C LEU A 158 3.93 -12.77 6.40
N LEU A 159 4.60 -11.62 6.32
CA LEU A 159 5.80 -11.35 7.11
C LEU A 159 5.52 -11.40 8.61
N ILE A 160 4.38 -10.90 9.09
CA ILE A 160 4.06 -10.96 10.53
C ILE A 160 3.73 -12.38 11.00
N THR A 161 3.11 -13.22 10.15
CA THR A 161 2.94 -14.65 10.49
C THR A 161 4.27 -15.40 10.58
N LEU A 162 5.28 -15.00 9.81
CA LEU A 162 6.62 -15.62 9.81
C LEU A 162 7.49 -15.12 10.99
N PHE A 163 7.60 -13.80 11.16
CA PHE A 163 8.55 -13.22 12.11
C PHE A 163 7.97 -12.99 13.51
N LYS A 164 6.64 -12.93 13.66
CA LYS A 164 5.95 -12.69 14.93
C LYS A 164 6.42 -11.44 15.69
N SER A 165 7.03 -10.48 14.99
CA SER A 165 7.59 -9.25 15.55
C SER A 165 7.20 -8.06 14.67
N SER A 166 6.41 -7.13 15.21
CA SER A 166 5.99 -5.93 14.47
C SER A 166 7.19 -5.08 14.04
N ALA A 167 8.21 -4.93 14.89
CA ALA A 167 9.39 -4.13 14.58
C ALA A 167 10.15 -4.65 13.35
N LEU A 168 10.41 -5.97 13.31
CA LEU A 168 11.09 -6.60 12.17
C LEU A 168 10.27 -6.47 10.88
N VAL A 169 8.96 -6.70 10.96
CA VAL A 169 8.07 -6.61 9.80
C VAL A 169 8.00 -5.20 9.25
N ILE A 170 7.95 -4.18 10.12
CA ILE A 170 7.95 -2.78 9.69
C ILE A 170 9.25 -2.44 8.95
N VAL A 171 10.40 -2.80 9.51
CA VAL A 171 11.71 -2.52 8.88
C VAL A 171 11.82 -3.22 7.52
N VAL A 172 11.51 -4.52 7.45
CA VAL A 172 11.58 -5.29 6.19
C VAL A 172 10.56 -4.78 5.18
N GLY A 173 9.33 -4.50 5.61
CA GLY A 173 8.27 -3.99 4.74
C GLY A 173 8.62 -2.62 4.15
N LEU A 174 9.23 -1.73 4.92
CA LEU A 174 9.71 -0.44 4.43
C LEU A 174 10.89 -0.60 3.46
N LEU A 175 11.85 -1.48 3.77
CA LEU A 175 12.97 -1.77 2.88
C LEU A 175 12.46 -2.24 1.50
N ILE A 176 11.54 -3.20 1.49
CA ILE A 176 10.93 -3.70 0.26
C ILE A 176 10.14 -2.59 -0.45
N GLY A 177 9.28 -1.86 0.28
CA GLY A 177 8.39 -0.86 -0.31
C GLY A 177 9.10 0.35 -0.95
N PHE A 178 10.31 0.70 -0.47
CA PHE A 178 11.05 1.87 -0.95
C PHE A 178 12.25 1.51 -1.84
N LEU A 179 12.95 0.43 -1.53
CA LEU A 179 14.15 0.03 -2.28
C LEU A 179 13.85 -1.05 -3.31
N GLY A 180 12.74 -1.77 -3.19
CA GLY A 180 12.39 -2.88 -4.08
C GLY A 180 12.39 -2.47 -5.56
N ALA A 181 11.69 -1.40 -5.92
CA ALA A 181 11.61 -0.94 -7.30
C ALA A 181 13.00 -0.66 -7.90
N ASN A 182 13.89 -0.06 -7.11
CA ASN A 182 15.27 0.23 -7.50
C ASN A 182 16.08 -1.06 -7.69
N PHE A 183 15.98 -2.02 -6.77
CA PHE A 183 16.64 -3.32 -6.92
C PHE A 183 16.15 -4.08 -8.15
N SER A 184 14.84 -4.04 -8.44
CA SER A 184 14.29 -4.61 -9.67
C SER A 184 14.88 -3.93 -10.91
N GLY A 185 14.95 -2.60 -10.91
CA GLY A 185 15.53 -1.83 -12.02
C GLY A 185 16.99 -2.22 -12.28
N ILE A 186 17.80 -2.34 -11.23
CA ILE A 186 19.19 -2.81 -11.34
C ILE A 186 19.26 -4.23 -11.89
N ALA A 187 18.42 -5.15 -11.40
CA ALA A 187 18.38 -6.53 -11.89
C ALA A 187 18.01 -6.62 -13.39
N LEU A 188 17.05 -5.81 -13.82
CA LEU A 188 16.63 -5.74 -15.23
C LEU A 188 17.72 -5.18 -16.15
N GLN A 189 18.52 -4.23 -15.65
CA GLN A 189 19.66 -3.67 -16.38
C GLN A 189 20.85 -4.64 -16.41
N ALA A 190 21.11 -5.36 -15.31
CA ALA A 190 22.22 -6.30 -15.20
C ALA A 190 22.05 -7.55 -16.09
N PHE A 191 20.81 -7.97 -16.33
CA PHE A 191 20.49 -9.20 -17.08
C PHE A 191 19.55 -8.92 -18.27
N PRO A 192 20.01 -8.20 -19.31
CA PRO A 192 19.16 -7.76 -20.42
C PRO A 192 18.58 -8.91 -21.24
N HIS A 193 19.28 -10.06 -21.32
CA HIS A 193 18.81 -11.22 -22.08
C HIS A 193 17.59 -11.90 -21.44
N PHE A 194 17.50 -11.89 -20.09
CA PHE A 194 16.38 -12.49 -19.34
C PHE A 194 15.37 -11.45 -18.87
N ARG A 195 15.43 -10.25 -19.43
CA ARG A 195 14.67 -9.08 -18.97
C ARG A 195 13.18 -9.36 -18.82
N ARG A 196 12.56 -10.03 -19.79
CA ARG A 196 11.11 -10.32 -19.75
C ARG A 196 10.72 -11.27 -18.63
N VAL A 197 11.59 -12.20 -18.24
CA VAL A 197 11.35 -13.14 -17.14
C VAL A 197 11.59 -12.45 -15.80
N ILE A 198 12.70 -11.72 -15.68
CA ILE A 198 13.07 -10.98 -14.46
C ILE A 198 12.06 -9.88 -14.16
N ALA A 199 11.41 -9.32 -15.17
CA ALA A 199 10.40 -8.28 -15.02
C ALA A 199 9.21 -8.70 -14.14
N TRP A 200 8.90 -10.00 -14.07
CA TRP A 200 7.85 -10.51 -13.22
C TRP A 200 8.21 -10.55 -11.74
N ASN A 201 9.41 -10.14 -11.32
CA ASN A 201 9.77 -10.16 -9.90
C ASN A 201 8.83 -9.26 -9.05
N PRO A 202 8.56 -9.64 -7.78
CA PRO A 202 7.62 -8.91 -6.92
C PRO A 202 8.07 -7.48 -6.60
N LEU A 203 9.36 -7.17 -6.69
CA LEU A 203 9.88 -5.84 -6.43
C LEU A 203 9.60 -4.88 -7.60
N ASN A 204 9.46 -5.40 -8.83
CA ASN A 204 9.05 -4.61 -10.00
C ASN A 204 7.59 -4.15 -9.89
N MET A 205 6.75 -4.91 -9.19
CA MET A 205 5.32 -4.67 -9.06
C MET A 205 4.99 -3.36 -8.33
N ILE A 206 5.95 -2.84 -7.54
CA ILE A 206 5.87 -1.54 -6.88
C ILE A 206 5.70 -0.40 -7.90
N ASN A 207 6.27 -0.56 -9.09
CA ASN A 207 6.19 0.46 -10.15
C ASN A 207 4.76 0.70 -10.66
N VAL A 208 3.78 -0.14 -10.30
CA VAL A 208 2.35 0.08 -10.60
C VAL A 208 1.89 1.46 -10.17
N ILE A 209 2.45 1.99 -9.08
CA ILE A 209 2.08 3.31 -8.54
C ILE A 209 2.30 4.39 -9.60
N ASN A 210 3.44 4.36 -10.29
CA ASN A 210 3.85 5.42 -11.22
C ASN A 210 3.51 5.05 -12.68
N GLN A 211 3.56 3.77 -13.03
CA GLN A 211 3.41 3.35 -14.43
C GLN A 211 2.01 3.62 -14.98
N LEU A 212 0.96 3.54 -14.15
CA LEU A 212 -0.39 3.86 -14.63
C LEU A 212 -0.55 5.33 -15.07
N SER A 213 0.26 6.25 -14.54
CA SER A 213 0.22 7.68 -14.93
C SER A 213 1.35 8.07 -15.90
N ASP A 214 2.42 7.27 -15.99
CA ASP A 214 3.55 7.50 -16.88
C ASP A 214 3.82 6.28 -17.76
N ALA A 215 3.27 6.31 -18.98
CA ALA A 215 3.50 5.28 -20.00
C ALA A 215 4.99 5.08 -20.37
N GLY A 216 5.87 6.06 -20.04
CA GLY A 216 7.31 5.92 -20.21
C GLY A 216 7.92 4.83 -19.31
N MET A 217 7.28 4.54 -18.17
CA MET A 217 7.73 3.52 -17.21
C MET A 217 7.72 2.10 -17.78
N ASN A 218 6.94 1.81 -18.82
CA ASN A 218 6.90 0.48 -19.46
C ASN A 218 8.27 0.10 -20.03
N LYS A 219 9.07 1.10 -20.42
CA LYS A 219 10.46 0.92 -20.85
C LYS A 219 11.42 0.61 -19.72
N ILE A 220 11.05 0.86 -18.47
CA ILE A 220 11.85 0.54 -17.29
C ILE A 220 11.42 -0.83 -16.75
N THR A 221 10.13 -1.01 -16.52
CA THR A 221 9.54 -2.22 -15.93
C THR A 221 9.54 -3.41 -16.87
N ALA A 222 9.59 -3.18 -18.19
CA ALA A 222 9.47 -4.20 -19.23
C ALA A 222 8.16 -5.00 -19.19
N LEU A 223 7.13 -4.45 -18.53
CA LEU A 223 5.77 -4.98 -18.47
C LEU A 223 4.78 -3.94 -18.96
N THR A 224 3.68 -4.40 -19.53
CA THR A 224 2.49 -3.59 -19.81
C THR A 224 1.74 -3.27 -18.52
N ASP A 225 0.92 -2.22 -18.55
CA ASP A 225 0.15 -1.78 -17.38
C ASP A 225 -0.77 -2.89 -16.87
N THR A 226 -1.39 -3.63 -17.80
CA THR A 226 -2.25 -4.77 -17.48
C THR A 226 -1.48 -5.91 -16.83
N GLU A 227 -0.30 -6.27 -17.36
CA GLU A 227 0.55 -7.31 -16.75
C GLU A 227 0.97 -6.92 -15.33
N LEU A 228 1.24 -5.64 -15.09
CA LEU A 228 1.71 -5.13 -13.80
C LEU A 228 0.58 -5.09 -12.76
N VAL A 229 -0.65 -4.73 -13.17
CA VAL A 229 -1.84 -4.85 -12.31
C VAL A 229 -2.15 -6.30 -11.98
N ILE A 230 -2.17 -7.18 -13.00
CA ILE A 230 -2.40 -8.63 -12.79
C ILE A 230 -1.32 -9.21 -11.88
N GLY A 231 -0.05 -8.86 -12.11
CA GLY A 231 1.06 -9.30 -11.28
C GLY A 231 0.87 -8.93 -9.82
N ASN A 232 0.50 -7.68 -9.52
CA ASN A 232 0.18 -7.26 -8.14
C ASN A 232 -0.91 -8.12 -7.50
N LEU A 233 -2.02 -8.36 -8.20
CA LEU A 233 -3.13 -9.15 -7.69
C LEU A 233 -2.76 -10.63 -7.48
N VAL A 234 -2.01 -11.22 -8.41
CA VAL A 234 -1.51 -12.59 -8.32
C VAL A 234 -0.56 -12.74 -7.14
N TYR A 235 0.40 -11.82 -6.98
CA TYR A 235 1.32 -11.87 -5.83
C TYR A 235 0.59 -11.64 -4.50
N ALA A 236 -0.38 -10.73 -4.45
CA ALA A 236 -1.21 -10.55 -3.25
C ALA A 236 -1.93 -11.86 -2.88
N ALA A 237 -2.51 -12.57 -3.86
CA ALA A 237 -3.15 -13.86 -3.64
C ALA A 237 -2.16 -14.93 -3.15
N ILE A 238 -0.96 -15.00 -3.75
CA ILE A 238 0.11 -15.91 -3.33
C ILE A 238 0.53 -15.64 -1.88
N PHE A 239 0.78 -14.39 -1.52
CA PHE A 239 1.19 -14.04 -0.15
C PHE A 239 0.09 -14.34 0.87
N LEU A 240 -1.18 -14.08 0.54
CA LEU A 240 -2.30 -14.45 1.40
C LEU A 240 -2.41 -15.97 1.57
N PHE A 241 -2.25 -16.73 0.49
CA PHE A 241 -2.32 -18.19 0.54
C PHE A 241 -1.21 -18.79 1.39
N ILE A 242 0.04 -18.36 1.19
CA ILE A 242 1.18 -18.79 2.00
C ILE A 242 0.99 -18.36 3.45
N GLY A 243 0.59 -17.10 3.68
CA GLY A 243 0.34 -16.57 5.01
C GLY A 243 -0.72 -17.36 5.76
N LEU A 244 -1.79 -17.78 5.08
CA LEU A 244 -2.84 -18.62 5.65
C LEU A 244 -2.34 -20.03 5.99
N ILE A 245 -1.50 -20.64 5.16
CA ILE A 245 -0.90 -21.96 5.47
C ILE A 245 -0.01 -21.87 6.70
N VAL A 246 0.85 -20.86 6.76
CA VAL A 246 1.74 -20.61 7.91
C VAL A 246 0.91 -20.36 9.16
N PHE A 247 -0.14 -19.54 9.05
CA PHE A 247 -1.06 -19.22 10.13
C PHE A 247 -1.77 -20.44 10.72
N ARG A 248 -2.13 -21.42 9.87
CA ARG A 248 -2.78 -22.66 10.33
C ARG A 248 -1.82 -23.63 11.01
N LYS A 249 -0.53 -23.60 10.64
CA LYS A 249 0.50 -24.49 11.18
C LYS A 249 1.17 -23.95 12.43
N SER A 250 1.11 -22.63 12.63
CA SER A 250 1.58 -22.04 13.87
C SER A 250 0.55 -22.38 14.94
N ASP A 251 0.98 -23.14 15.96
CA ASP A 251 0.18 -23.40 17.17
C ASP A 251 -0.05 -22.08 17.93
N LEU A 252 -0.98 -21.27 17.39
CA LEU A 252 -1.49 -20.00 17.92
C LEU A 252 -2.94 -20.17 18.37
#